data_AF-A0A4S8M960-F1
#
_entry.id   AF-A0A4S8M960-F1
#
_cell.length_a   1.000
_cell.length_b   1.000
_cell.length_c   1.000
_cell.angle_alpha   90.00
_cell.angle_beta   90.00
_cell.angle_gamma   90.00
#
_symmetry.space_group_name_H-M   'P 1'
#
loop_
_entity.id
_entity.type
_entity.pdbx_description
1 polymer ?
#
loop_
_entity_poly.entity_id
_entity_poly.type
_entity_poly.pdbx_seq_one_letter_code
_entity_poly.pdbx_strand_id
1 'polypeptide(L)'
;SERNILSQYILDTERGVQRCDEEIRKLRAKIDLLESERNEGYRQIYHYRSLLAPIRRLFPELLSQIFQFACPKTTMTDKIDCPAVRVSQVCARWRELARSTSTLWS
;
A
#
# COMPACT_ATOMS: atom_id res chain seq x y z
N SER A 1 -31.79 -46.13 31.52
CA SER A 1 -30.44 -46.06 32.12
C SER A 1 -29.86 -44.70 31.81
N GLU A 2 -29.52 -43.90 32.81
CA GLU A 2 -29.05 -42.50 32.72
C GLU A 2 -27.94 -42.29 31.67
N ARG A 3 -27.12 -43.32 31.46
CA ARG A 3 -26.08 -43.37 30.42
C ARG A 3 -26.58 -43.05 29.02
N ASN A 4 -27.77 -43.52 28.64
CA ASN A 4 -28.34 -43.26 27.31
C ASN A 4 -28.79 -41.81 27.15
N ILE A 5 -29.27 -41.18 28.23
CA ILE A 5 -29.69 -39.78 28.22
C ILE A 5 -28.47 -38.88 28.09
N LEU A 6 -27.40 -39.16 28.84
CA LEU A 6 -26.13 -38.44 28.74
C LEU A 6 -25.51 -38.61 27.35
N SER A 7 -25.53 -39.82 26.79
CA SER A 7 -25.03 -40.06 25.43
C SER A 7 -25.82 -39.28 24.37
N GLN A 8 -27.15 -39.21 24.51
CA GLN A 8 -27.98 -38.44 23.58
C GLN A 8 -27.69 -36.94 23.69
N TYR A 9 -27.54 -36.42 24.90
CA TYR A 9 -27.22 -35.02 25.13
C TYR A 9 -25.86 -34.62 24.53
N ILE A 10 -24.86 -35.49 24.65
CA ILE A 10 -23.55 -35.27 24.01
C ILE A 10 -23.70 -35.21 22.49
N LEU A 11 -24.40 -36.16 21.88
CA LEU A 11 -24.63 -36.18 20.43
C LEU A 11 -25.36 -34.93 19.92
N ASP A 12 -26.35 -34.44 20.67
CA ASP A 12 -27.09 -33.23 20.31
C ASP A 12 -26.20 -31.98 20.41
N THR A 13 -25.36 -31.93 21.45
CA THR A 13 -24.40 -30.85 21.66
C THR A 13 -23.34 -30.84 20.56
N GLU A 14 -22.77 -31.99 20.22
CA GLU A 14 -21.79 -32.14 19.14
C GLU A 14 -22.37 -31.69 17.79
N ARG A 15 -23.61 -32.05 17.48
CA ARG A 15 -24.32 -31.56 16.29
C ARG A 15 -24.51 -30.04 16.29
N GLY A 16 -24.79 -29.46 17.45
CA GLY A 16 -24.87 -28.00 17.64
C GLY A 16 -23.53 -27.31 17.35
N VAL A 17 -22.44 -27.85 17.92
CA VAL A 17 -21.07 -27.34 17.72
C VAL A 17 -20.68 -27.42 16.24
N GLN A 18 -20.90 -28.56 15.59
CA GLN A 18 -20.60 -28.73 14.16
C GLN A 18 -21.34 -27.72 13.28
N ARG A 19 -22.60 -27.42 13.60
CA ARG A 19 -23.37 -26.40 12.88
C ARG A 19 -22.78 -24.99 13.07
N CYS A 20 -22.40 -24.64 14.29
CA CYS A 20 -21.73 -23.37 14.56
C CYS A 20 -20.40 -23.26 13.81
N ASP A 21 -19.59 -24.31 13.81
CA ASP A 21 -18.30 -24.34 13.12
C ASP A 21 -18.46 -24.18 11.60
N GLU A 22 -19.49 -24.78 11.02
CA GLU A 22 -19.82 -24.62 9.60
C GLU A 22 -20.16 -23.16 9.27
N GLU A 23 -21.02 -22.52 10.06
CA GLU A 23 -21.39 -21.12 9.85
C GLU A 23 -20.22 -20.17 10.09
N ILE A 24 -19.38 -20.43 11.10
CA ILE A 24 -18.12 -19.70 11.31
C ILE A 24 -17.24 -19.80 10.06
N ARG A 25 -17.10 -20.99 9.47
CA ARG A 25 -16.27 -21.19 8.27
C ARG A 25 -16.80 -20.40 7.07
N LYS A 26 -18.11 -20.45 6.84
CA LYS A 26 -18.77 -19.68 5.76
C LYS A 26 -18.58 -18.18 5.94
N LEU A 27 -18.80 -17.67 7.16
CA LEU A 27 -18.64 -16.25 7.46
C LEU A 27 -17.20 -15.78 7.30
N ARG A 28 -16.22 -16.58 7.72
CA ARG A 28 -14.79 -16.29 7.50
C ARG A 28 -14.46 -16.20 6.01
N ALA A 29 -14.90 -17.17 5.21
CA ALA A 29 -14.70 -17.13 3.76
C ALA A 29 -15.32 -15.87 3.11
N LYS A 30 -16.48 -15.43 3.61
CA LYS A 30 -17.12 -14.18 3.15
C LYS A 30 -16.34 -12.93 3.56
N ILE A 31 -15.77 -12.92 4.77
CA ILE A 31 -14.87 -11.85 5.21
C ILE A 31 -13.66 -11.78 4.27
N ASP A 32 -12.98 -12.90 4.04
CA ASP A 32 -11.78 -12.96 3.20
C ASP A 32 -12.05 -12.44 1.77
N LEU A 33 -13.20 -12.82 1.20
CA LEU A 33 -13.65 -12.31 -0.10
C LEU A 33 -13.81 -10.79 -0.10
N LEU A 34 -14.57 -10.25 0.87
CA LEU A 34 -14.82 -8.81 0.97
C LEU A 34 -13.53 -8.02 1.24
N GLU A 35 -12.60 -8.57 2.01
CA GLU A 35 -11.30 -7.94 2.22
C GLU A 35 -10.47 -7.89 0.95
N SER A 36 -10.49 -8.95 0.14
CA SER A 36 -9.85 -8.98 -1.17
C SER A 36 -10.43 -7.91 -2.10
N GLU A 37 -11.76 -7.83 -2.21
CA GLU A 37 -12.45 -6.81 -3.02
C GLU A 37 -12.11 -5.38 -2.55
N ARG A 38 -12.15 -5.14 -1.23
CA ARG A 38 -11.76 -3.87 -0.63
C ARG A 38 -10.32 -3.49 -0.99
N ASN A 39 -9.39 -4.43 -0.86
CA ASN A 39 -7.98 -4.20 -1.13
C ASN A 39 -7.73 -3.88 -2.61
N GLU A 40 -8.43 -4.55 -3.52
CA GLU A 40 -8.39 -4.23 -4.95
C GLU A 40 -8.95 -2.84 -5.23
N GLY A 41 -10.07 -2.47 -4.61
CA GLY A 41 -10.62 -1.12 -4.68
C GLY A 41 -9.61 -0.05 -4.22
N TYR A 42 -8.89 -0.28 -3.10
CA TYR A 42 -7.84 0.63 -2.65
C TYR A 42 -6.67 0.74 -3.65
N ARG A 43 -6.26 -0.37 -4.28
CA ARG A 43 -5.21 -0.35 -5.31
C ARG A 43 -5.63 0.50 -6.51
N GLN A 44 -6.86 0.34 -6.97
CA GLN A 44 -7.41 1.14 -8.07
C GLN A 44 -7.47 2.63 -7.71
N ILE A 45 -7.98 2.97 -6.53
CA ILE A 45 -8.02 4.37 -6.04
C ILE A 45 -6.60 4.95 -6.00
N TYR A 46 -5.63 4.21 -5.46
CA TYR A 46 -4.24 4.66 -5.40
C TYR A 46 -3.67 4.92 -6.80
N HIS A 47 -3.90 4.01 -7.74
CA HIS A 47 -3.48 4.15 -9.13
C HIS A 47 -4.05 5.42 -9.78
N TYR A 48 -5.37 5.63 -9.70
CA TYR A 48 -6.00 6.82 -10.26
C TYR A 48 -5.58 8.12 -9.57
N ARG A 49 -5.44 8.13 -8.25
CA ARG A 49 -4.89 9.29 -7.52
C ARG A 49 -3.47 9.60 -7.95
N SER A 50 -2.64 8.57 -8.17
CA SER A 50 -1.29 8.75 -8.69
C SER A 50 -1.29 9.37 -10.09
N LEU A 51 -2.21 8.95 -10.97
CA LEU A 51 -2.39 9.54 -12.30
C LEU A 51 -2.84 11.00 -12.25
N LEU A 52 -3.77 11.33 -11.35
CA LEU A 52 -4.29 12.68 -11.17
C LEU A 52 -3.35 13.60 -10.37
N ALA A 53 -2.30 13.05 -9.76
CA ALA A 53 -1.39 13.82 -8.94
C ALA A 53 -0.82 15.01 -9.75
N PRO A 54 -0.90 16.25 -9.24
CA PRO A 54 -0.47 17.46 -9.94
C PRO A 54 0.97 17.39 -10.47
N ILE A 55 1.82 16.64 -9.77
CA ILE A 55 3.21 16.36 -10.10
C ILE A 55 3.40 15.66 -11.46
N ARG A 56 2.40 14.90 -11.93
CA ARG A 56 2.39 14.29 -13.27
C ARG A 56 1.87 15.26 -14.35
N ARG A 57 1.17 16.31 -13.96
CA ARG A 57 0.65 17.36 -14.86
C ARG A 57 1.60 18.54 -15.01
N LEU A 58 2.57 18.67 -14.10
CA LEU A 58 3.62 19.67 -14.21
C LEU A 58 4.46 19.39 -15.47
N PHE A 59 4.80 20.41 -16.24
CA PHE A 59 5.72 20.24 -17.37
C PHE A 59 7.12 19.83 -16.85
N PRO A 60 7.82 18.90 -17.53
CA PRO A 60 9.19 18.53 -17.16
C PRO A 60 10.10 19.75 -16.95
N GLU A 61 9.95 20.79 -17.75
CA GLU A 61 10.71 22.04 -17.70
C GLU A 61 10.49 22.79 -16.38
N LEU A 62 9.24 22.91 -15.93
CA LEU A 62 8.90 23.55 -14.65
C LEU A 62 9.42 22.71 -13.48
N LEU A 63 9.33 21.38 -13.58
CA LEU A 63 9.83 20.49 -12.54
C LEU A 63 11.36 20.54 -12.43
N SER A 64 12.08 20.64 -13.56
CA SER A 64 13.53 20.85 -13.58
C SER A 64 13.91 22.20 -12.99
N GLN A 65 13.16 23.28 -13.26
CA GLN A 65 13.38 24.57 -12.60
C GLN A 65 13.19 24.47 -11.09
N ILE A 66 12.13 23.79 -10.63
CA ILE A 66 11.93 23.53 -9.19
C ILE A 66 13.11 22.77 -8.60
N PHE A 67 13.65 21.75 -9.29
CA PHE A 67 14.84 21.04 -8.82
C PHE A 67 16.04 21.95 -8.70
N GLN A 68 16.27 22.85 -9.65
CA GLN A 68 17.38 23.83 -9.58
C GLN A 68 17.26 24.76 -8.37
N PHE A 69 16.04 25.17 -8.00
CA PHE A 69 15.82 25.97 -6.79
C PHE A 69 15.89 25.15 -5.50
N ALA A 70 15.35 23.93 -5.50
CA ALA A 70 15.23 23.09 -4.32
C ALA A 70 16.49 22.28 -4.01
N CYS A 71 17.41 22.14 -4.96
CA CYS A 71 18.67 21.44 -4.80
C CYS A 71 19.84 22.42 -4.76
N PRO A 72 20.16 23.02 -3.60
CA PRO A 72 21.41 23.76 -3.45
C PRO A 72 22.61 22.83 -3.70
N LYS A 73 23.74 23.40 -4.10
CA LYS A 73 24.99 22.65 -4.31
C LYS A 73 25.29 21.77 -3.10
N THR A 74 25.64 20.51 -3.34
CA THR A 74 25.97 19.54 -2.30
C THR A 74 27.03 20.11 -1.37
N THR A 75 26.69 20.32 -0.10
CA THR A 75 27.64 20.75 0.92
C THR A 75 28.24 19.51 1.58
N MET A 76 29.55 19.33 1.42
CA MET A 76 30.30 18.29 2.12
C MET A 76 30.52 18.74 3.57
N THR A 77 29.50 18.59 4.40
CA THR A 77 29.63 18.65 5.87
C THR A 77 29.73 17.22 6.42
N ASP A 78 29.83 17.05 7.74
CA ASP A 78 29.92 15.73 8.42
C ASP A 78 28.77 14.76 8.04
N LYS A 79 27.72 15.25 7.36
CA LYS A 79 26.71 14.45 6.67
C LYS A 79 26.65 14.86 5.20
N ILE A 80 26.72 13.87 4.31
CA ILE A 80 26.46 14.07 2.87
C ILE A 80 24.96 14.38 2.71
N ASP A 81 24.60 15.66 2.65
CA ASP A 81 23.27 16.08 2.22
C ASP A 81 23.31 16.33 0.71
N CYS A 82 22.70 15.44 -0.06
CA CYS A 82 22.56 15.57 -1.51
C CYS A 82 21.08 15.76 -1.86
N PRO A 83 20.62 17.01 -2.01
CA PRO A 83 19.24 17.31 -2.39
C PRO A 83 18.80 16.65 -3.71
N ALA A 84 19.73 16.50 -4.67
CA ALA A 84 19.48 15.80 -5.93
C ALA A 84 19.10 14.32 -5.70
N VAL A 85 19.75 13.65 -4.75
CA VAL A 85 19.38 12.29 -4.35
C VAL A 85 17.99 12.28 -3.74
N ARG A 86 17.67 13.22 -2.82
CA ARG A 86 16.35 13.29 -2.18
C ARG A 86 15.21 13.44 -3.19
N VAL A 87 15.33 14.35 -4.17
CA VAL A 87 14.30 14.50 -5.20
C VAL A 87 14.21 13.27 -6.10
N SER A 88 15.33 12.59 -6.40
CA SER A 88 15.33 11.36 -7.22
C SER A 88 14.63 10.15 -6.56
N GLN A 89 14.41 10.18 -5.24
CA GLN A 89 13.73 9.12 -4.50
C GLN A 89 12.21 9.31 -4.40
N VAL A 90 11.66 10.43 -4.86
CA VAL A 90 10.22 10.71 -4.74
C VAL A 90 9.38 9.79 -5.63
N CYS A 91 9.73 9.65 -6.92
CA CYS A 91 9.10 8.71 -7.83
C CYS A 91 9.98 8.44 -9.06
N ALA A 92 9.62 7.43 -9.87
CA ALA A 92 10.35 7.07 -11.09
C ALA A 92 10.53 8.25 -12.07
N ARG A 93 9.49 9.08 -12.23
CA ARG A 93 9.56 10.26 -13.11
C ARG A 93 10.51 11.35 -12.58
N TRP A 94 10.52 11.59 -11.27
CA TRP A 94 11.44 12.56 -10.66
C TRP A 94 12.88 12.08 -10.78
N ARG A 95 13.10 10.78 -10.61
CA ARG A 95 14.41 10.15 -10.84
C ARG A 95 14.91 10.33 -12.27
N GLU A 96 14.05 10.05 -13.25
CA GLU A 96 14.39 10.18 -14.66
C GLU A 96 14.75 11.62 -15.02
N LEU A 97 13.92 12.57 -14.58
CA LEU A 97 14.15 13.99 -14.83
C LEU A 97 15.39 14.53 -14.12
N ALA A 98 15.61 14.12 -12.87
CA ALA A 98 16.82 14.48 -12.13
C ALA A 98 18.06 13.96 -12.84
N ARG A 99 18.04 12.71 -13.33
CA ARG A 99 19.15 12.12 -14.09
C ARG A 99 19.41 12.84 -15.42
N SER A 100 18.36 13.31 -16.12
CA SER A 100 18.53 14.09 -17.35
C SER A 100 18.98 15.54 -17.12
N THR A 101 18.87 16.05 -15.88
CA THR A 101 19.24 17.42 -15.53
C THR A 101 20.65 17.43 -14.94
N SER A 102 21.67 17.44 -15.80
CA SER A 102 23.09 17.33 -15.40
C SER A 102 23.52 18.36 -14.36
N THR A 103 22.98 19.57 -14.42
CA THR A 103 23.28 20.67 -13.48
C THR A 103 22.93 20.38 -12.02
N LEU A 104 22.12 19.35 -11.73
CA LEU A 104 21.80 18.94 -10.36
C LEU A 104 22.91 18.11 -9.71
N TRP A 105 23.83 17.56 -10.51
CA TRP A 105 24.87 16.63 -10.07
C TRP A 105 26.29 17.22 -10.18
N SER A 106 26.41 18.46 -10.64
CA SER A 106 27.66 19.24 -10.74
C SER A 106 27.89 20.11 -9.52
#